data_AF-A0A0F8X7F7-F1
#
_entry.id   AF-A0A0F8X7F7-F1
#
_cell.length_a   1.000
_cell.length_b   1.000
_cell.length_c   1.000
_cell.angle_alpha   90.00
_cell.angle_beta   90.00
_cell.angle_gamma   90.00
#
_symmetry.space_group_name_H-M   'P 1'
#
loop_
_entity.id
_entity.type
_entity.pdbx_description
1 polymer ?
#
loop_
_entity_poly.entity_id
_entity_poly.type
_entity_poly.pdbx_seq_one_letter_code
_entity_poly.pdbx_strand_id
1 'polypeptide(L)'
;MAALPQFTRQLGCFRSLVKPQPLMQSQISCRSISTVYSQRPEPTLLPSKLPQQFLSQIPERLQPHVRKKLKIYPAPPSPTATCKDPITAVRESQLAEIDPTGERRALFDYRRNPRSVKVGDILRVTFKNGDPFSGVCLSIRLRGIDTSFLLRNQLTRVGVEMSVKVFSPNVESVEIVQRTEKRKRRARLYYMRKPRHDMGSVENIVSNYLRQKSALTGQRSSRGQKR
;
A
#
# COMPACT_ATOMS: atom_id res chain seq x y z
N MET A 1 33.53 39.83 16.52
CA MET A 1 34.70 39.32 17.29
C MET A 1 34.22 38.05 17.99
N ALA A 2 34.49 36.81 17.58
CA ALA A 2 35.64 36.22 16.91
C ALA A 2 35.20 35.11 15.94
N ALA A 3 35.99 34.92 14.88
CA ALA A 3 35.77 33.94 13.82
C ALA A 3 36.41 32.58 14.18
N LEU A 4 35.74 31.49 13.82
CA LEU A 4 36.27 30.12 13.83
C LEU A 4 37.10 29.90 12.55
N PRO A 5 38.34 29.37 12.62
CA PRO A 5 39.11 29.09 11.42
C PRO A 5 38.70 27.76 10.75
N GLN A 6 38.56 27.82 9.43
CA GLN A 6 38.43 26.68 8.54
C GLN A 6 39.82 26.05 8.32
N PHE A 7 40.04 24.82 8.78
CA PHE A 7 41.24 24.06 8.46
C PHE A 7 41.10 23.41 7.07
N THR A 8 41.83 23.97 6.12
CA THR A 8 42.12 23.37 4.82
C THR A 8 43.22 22.31 4.96
N ARG A 9 42.99 21.13 4.37
CA ARG A 9 44.05 20.17 4.04
C ARG A 9 43.79 19.64 2.63
N GLN A 10 44.70 19.93 1.71
CA GLN A 10 44.92 19.11 0.53
C GLN A 10 46.41 18.76 0.49
N LEU A 11 46.68 17.46 0.40
CA LEU A 11 48.01 16.87 0.38
C LEU A 11 48.62 17.03 -1.01
N GLY A 12 49.88 17.44 -1.02
CA GLY A 12 50.66 17.65 -2.23
C GLY A 12 51.07 16.35 -2.93
N CYS A 13 51.29 16.48 -4.24
CA CYS A 13 52.10 15.58 -5.04
C CYS A 13 53.18 16.39 -5.76
N PHE A 14 54.30 15.71 -5.99
CA PHE A 14 55.66 16.24 -6.08
C PHE A 14 56.02 16.94 -7.41
N ARG A 15 57.02 17.82 -7.28
CA ARG A 15 57.77 18.54 -8.31
C ARG A 15 58.39 17.62 -9.36
N SER A 16 58.43 18.08 -10.61
CA SER A 16 59.56 17.81 -11.51
C SER A 16 60.42 19.07 -11.64
N LEU A 17 61.74 18.86 -11.59
CA LEU A 17 62.79 19.86 -11.56
C LEU A 17 63.45 19.93 -12.95
N VAL A 18 63.23 21.01 -13.70
CA VAL A 18 64.24 21.55 -14.63
C VAL A 18 64.11 23.07 -14.67
N LYS A 19 65.21 23.75 -14.35
CA LYS A 19 65.38 25.19 -14.27
C LYS A 19 66.15 25.65 -15.51
N PRO A 20 65.64 26.61 -16.31
CA PRO A 20 66.49 27.49 -17.08
C PRO A 20 66.62 28.86 -16.39
N GLN A 21 67.84 29.40 -16.48
CA GLN A 21 68.30 30.67 -15.91
C GLN A 21 67.72 31.92 -16.62
N PRO A 22 67.85 33.12 -16.00
CA PRO A 22 66.98 34.25 -16.26
C PRO A 22 67.47 35.09 -17.45
N LEU A 23 66.59 35.36 -18.42
CA LEU A 23 66.83 36.45 -19.35
C LEU A 23 66.34 37.75 -18.71
N MET A 24 67.24 38.73 -18.67
CA MET A 24 67.06 40.09 -18.19
C MET A 24 65.68 40.69 -18.52
N GLN A 25 65.10 41.34 -17.51
CA GLN A 25 63.94 42.22 -17.64
C GLN A 25 64.16 43.23 -18.78
N SER A 26 63.39 43.15 -19.86
CA SER A 26 62.97 44.37 -20.54
C SER A 26 61.83 44.94 -19.71
N GLN A 27 62.05 46.12 -19.13
CA GLN A 27 61.02 46.98 -18.57
C GLN A 27 60.03 47.36 -19.67
N ILE A 28 59.17 46.42 -20.10
CA ILE A 28 58.01 46.75 -20.91
C ILE A 28 57.04 47.35 -19.93
N SER A 29 57.03 48.68 -19.90
CA SER A 29 55.95 49.53 -19.41
C SER A 29 54.66 48.73 -19.33
N CYS A 30 54.32 48.25 -18.12
CA CYS A 30 53.03 47.66 -17.84
C CYS A 30 52.04 48.82 -17.97
N ARG A 31 51.58 49.10 -19.19
CA ARG A 31 50.41 49.92 -19.42
C ARG A 31 49.29 49.20 -18.69
N SER A 32 48.93 49.70 -17.51
CA SER A 32 47.71 49.29 -16.83
C SER A 32 46.57 49.65 -17.76
N ILE A 33 46.05 48.68 -18.51
CA ILE A 33 44.82 48.85 -19.26
C ILE A 33 43.72 48.88 -18.20
N SER A 34 43.44 50.06 -17.66
CA SER A 34 42.20 50.30 -16.95
C SER A 34 41.10 50.21 -17.98
N THR A 35 40.50 49.03 -18.13
CA THR A 35 39.24 48.91 -18.85
C THR A 35 38.22 49.70 -18.05
N VAL A 36 37.92 50.93 -18.50
CA VAL A 36 36.80 51.70 -17.97
C VAL A 36 35.57 50.82 -18.12
N TYR A 37 34.97 50.43 -17.01
CA TYR A 37 33.75 49.62 -17.02
C TYR A 37 32.65 50.44 -17.71
N SER A 38 32.35 50.13 -18.97
CA SER A 38 31.16 50.62 -19.64
C SER A 38 30.01 49.69 -19.23
N GLN A 39 28.95 50.26 -18.66
CA GLN A 39 27.73 49.52 -18.40
C GLN A 39 27.26 48.85 -19.69
N ARG A 40 26.89 47.56 -19.61
CA ARG A 40 26.33 46.86 -20.76
C ARG A 40 25.10 47.64 -21.21
N PRO A 41 25.03 48.12 -22.47
CA PRO A 41 23.92 48.94 -22.91
C PRO A 41 22.63 48.13 -22.77
N GLU A 42 21.60 48.78 -22.21
CA GLU A 42 20.30 48.16 -22.10
C GLU A 42 19.75 47.83 -23.49
N PRO A 43 19.07 46.68 -23.66
CA PRO A 43 18.50 46.31 -24.93
C PRO A 43 17.47 47.36 -25.37
N THR A 44 17.80 48.11 -26.42
CA THR A 44 16.90 49.11 -26.98
C THR A 44 15.78 48.43 -27.76
N LEU A 45 14.53 48.80 -27.47
CA LEU A 45 13.38 48.34 -28.26
C LEU A 45 13.47 48.89 -29.68
N LEU A 46 12.93 48.15 -30.65
CA LEU A 46 12.82 48.64 -32.02
C LEU A 46 11.96 49.91 -32.06
N PRO A 47 12.29 50.87 -32.95
CA PRO A 47 11.54 52.12 -33.06
C PRO A 47 10.09 51.84 -33.47
N SER A 48 9.15 52.50 -32.78
CA SER A 48 7.71 52.27 -32.96
C SER A 48 7.17 52.65 -34.35
N LYS A 49 7.91 53.48 -35.10
CA LYS A 49 7.56 53.97 -36.45
C LYS A 49 8.55 53.46 -37.51
N LEU A 50 8.95 52.19 -37.45
CA LEU A 50 9.83 51.61 -38.47
C LEU A 50 9.03 51.33 -39.76
N PRO A 51 9.40 51.90 -40.93
CA PRO A 51 8.65 51.67 -42.15
C PRO A 51 8.82 50.23 -42.65
N GLN A 52 7.77 49.68 -43.24
CA GLN A 52 7.66 48.25 -43.56
C GLN A 52 8.82 47.72 -44.44
N GLN A 53 9.37 48.58 -45.31
CA GLN A 53 10.51 48.26 -46.17
C GLN A 53 11.75 47.76 -45.41
N PHE A 54 11.98 48.23 -44.17
CA PHE A 54 13.14 47.83 -43.37
C PHE A 54 12.86 46.60 -42.50
N LEU A 55 11.61 46.11 -42.43
CA LEU A 55 11.29 44.91 -41.65
C LEU A 55 11.98 43.66 -42.23
N SER A 56 12.10 43.57 -43.56
CA SER A 56 12.73 42.44 -44.25
C SER A 56 14.22 42.27 -43.91
N GLN A 57 14.90 43.34 -43.50
CA GLN A 57 16.32 43.32 -43.11
C GLN A 57 16.54 42.82 -41.67
N ILE A 58 15.48 42.79 -40.86
CA ILE A 58 15.53 42.34 -39.46
C ILE A 58 15.27 40.81 -39.44
N PRO A 59 16.05 40.01 -38.69
CA PRO A 59 15.74 38.59 -38.51
C PRO A 59 14.30 38.40 -38.01
N GLU A 60 13.56 37.43 -38.55
CA GLU A 60 12.13 37.21 -38.27
C GLU A 60 11.80 37.12 -36.76
N ARG A 61 12.75 36.64 -35.94
CA ARG A 61 12.64 36.56 -34.46
C ARG A 61 12.58 37.94 -33.77
N LEU A 62 13.22 38.94 -34.37
CA LEU A 62 13.38 40.30 -33.84
C LEU A 62 12.39 41.29 -34.47
N GLN A 63 11.74 40.94 -35.57
CA GLN A 63 10.71 41.78 -36.17
C GLN A 63 9.56 42.04 -35.18
N PRO A 64 8.97 43.24 -35.15
CA PRO A 64 7.90 43.63 -34.24
C PRO A 64 6.55 42.93 -34.53
N HIS A 65 6.55 41.86 -35.32
CA HIS A 65 5.37 41.02 -35.55
C HIS A 65 5.10 40.12 -34.33
N VAL A 66 3.82 39.81 -34.12
CA VAL A 66 3.40 38.89 -33.07
C VAL A 66 4.03 37.53 -33.34
N ARG A 67 4.94 37.09 -32.45
CA ARG A 67 5.55 35.74 -32.53
C ARG A 67 4.44 34.71 -32.69
N LYS A 68 4.54 33.84 -33.70
CA LYS A 68 3.61 32.71 -33.86
C LYS A 68 3.60 31.93 -32.55
N LYS A 69 2.47 31.92 -31.84
CA LYS A 69 2.34 31.18 -30.58
C LYS A 69 2.55 29.70 -30.88
N LEU A 70 3.52 29.08 -30.21
CA LEU A 70 3.75 27.66 -30.35
C LEU A 70 2.47 26.92 -29.93
N LYS A 71 1.99 26.02 -30.80
CA LYS A 71 0.87 25.14 -30.48
C LYS A 71 1.38 24.10 -29.48
N ILE A 72 1.08 24.29 -28.20
CA ILE A 72 1.36 23.31 -27.16
C ILE A 72 0.21 22.31 -27.15
N TYR A 73 0.46 21.10 -27.60
CA TYR A 73 -0.51 20.02 -27.50
C TYR A 73 -0.60 19.55 -26.04
N PRO A 74 -1.80 19.35 -25.49
CA PRO A 74 -1.94 18.79 -24.16
C PRO A 74 -1.42 17.35 -24.14
N ALA A 75 -0.96 16.90 -22.97
CA ALA A 75 -0.62 15.49 -22.78
C ALA A 75 -1.87 14.61 -22.99
N PRO A 76 -1.72 13.39 -23.55
CA PRO A 76 -2.82 12.44 -23.62
C PRO A 76 -3.32 12.10 -22.19
N PRO A 77 -4.60 11.71 -22.03
CA PRO A 77 -5.14 11.38 -20.71
C PRO A 77 -4.36 10.21 -20.08
N SER A 78 -3.91 10.40 -18.84
CA SER A 78 -3.18 9.36 -18.12
C SER A 78 -4.13 8.29 -17.55
N PRO A 79 -3.72 7.00 -17.49
CA PRO A 79 -4.54 5.93 -16.90
C PRO A 79 -4.84 6.16 -15.41
N THR A 80 -3.98 6.89 -14.70
CA THR A 80 -4.21 7.30 -13.30
C THR A 80 -5.39 8.26 -13.15
N ALA A 81 -5.73 9.03 -14.20
CA ALA A 81 -6.95 9.84 -14.23
C ALA A 81 -8.21 8.95 -14.34
N THR A 82 -8.10 7.79 -14.98
CA THR A 82 -9.19 6.81 -15.09
C THR A 82 -9.37 6.02 -13.79
N CYS A 83 -8.28 5.53 -13.20
CA CYS A 83 -8.30 4.80 -11.94
C CYS A 83 -7.15 5.25 -11.04
N LYS A 84 -7.50 5.90 -9.93
CA LYS A 84 -6.51 6.39 -8.97
C LYS A 84 -5.84 5.25 -8.20
N ASP A 85 -6.65 4.29 -7.72
CA ASP A 85 -6.22 3.17 -6.88
C ASP A 85 -6.59 1.81 -7.53
N PRO A 86 -5.75 1.28 -8.43
CA PRO A 86 -6.08 0.03 -9.13
C PRO A 86 -6.15 -1.18 -8.18
N ILE A 87 -5.39 -1.17 -7.09
CA ILE A 87 -5.34 -2.29 -6.13
C ILE A 87 -6.66 -2.45 -5.37
N THR A 88 -7.30 -1.35 -4.99
CA THR A 88 -8.61 -1.41 -4.31
C THR A 88 -9.69 -1.83 -5.29
N ALA A 89 -9.69 -1.27 -6.51
CA ALA A 89 -10.61 -1.66 -7.57
C ALA A 89 -10.53 -3.17 -7.88
N VAL A 90 -9.33 -3.73 -8.04
CA VAL A 90 -9.14 -5.17 -8.28
C VAL A 90 -9.60 -6.01 -7.07
N ARG A 91 -9.31 -5.55 -5.85
CA ARG A 91 -9.78 -6.27 -4.65
C ARG A 91 -11.30 -6.29 -4.55
N GLU A 92 -11.95 -5.18 -4.88
CA GLU A 92 -13.41 -5.04 -4.86
C GLU A 92 -14.05 -5.89 -5.96
N SER A 93 -13.47 -5.92 -7.16
CA SER A 93 -13.97 -6.79 -8.24
C SER A 93 -13.88 -8.27 -7.87
N GLN A 94 -12.76 -8.71 -7.27
CA GLN A 94 -12.60 -10.09 -6.81
C GLN A 94 -13.55 -10.44 -5.66
N LEU A 95 -13.76 -9.51 -4.71
CA LEU A 95 -14.71 -9.72 -3.62
C LEU A 95 -16.16 -9.81 -4.13
N ALA A 96 -16.52 -9.00 -5.13
CA ALA A 96 -17.84 -9.05 -5.76
C ALA A 96 -18.09 -10.41 -6.46
N GLU A 97 -17.06 -10.99 -7.05
CA GLU A 97 -17.12 -12.32 -7.67
C GLU A 97 -17.26 -13.44 -6.63
N ILE A 98 -16.45 -13.41 -5.57
CA ILE A 98 -16.38 -14.51 -4.58
C ILE A 98 -17.51 -14.45 -3.54
N ASP A 99 -17.92 -13.26 -3.12
CA ASP A 99 -18.93 -13.03 -2.08
C ASP A 99 -19.96 -12.02 -2.58
N PRO A 100 -20.81 -12.40 -3.55
CA PRO A 100 -21.78 -11.47 -4.17
C PRO A 100 -22.82 -10.97 -3.16
N THR A 101 -23.17 -11.77 -2.15
CA THR A 101 -24.10 -11.36 -1.08
C THR A 101 -23.43 -10.48 -0.03
N GLY A 102 -22.09 -10.53 0.08
CA GLY A 102 -21.33 -9.80 1.10
C GLY A 102 -21.48 -10.36 2.51
N GLU A 103 -22.13 -11.52 2.69
CA GLU A 103 -22.42 -12.11 3.99
C GLU A 103 -21.14 -12.53 4.71
N ARG A 104 -20.19 -13.13 3.98
CA ARG A 104 -18.91 -13.59 4.58
C ARG A 104 -18.07 -12.40 5.01
N ARG A 105 -18.03 -11.36 4.18
CA ARG A 105 -17.40 -10.08 4.52
C ARG A 105 -18.03 -9.47 5.77
N ALA A 106 -19.35 -9.41 5.82
CA ALA A 106 -20.09 -8.87 6.97
C ALA A 106 -19.87 -9.68 8.24
N LEU A 107 -19.78 -11.01 8.14
CA LEU A 107 -19.57 -11.92 9.25
C LEU A 107 -18.21 -11.73 9.93
N PHE A 108 -17.17 -11.39 9.18
CA PHE A 108 -15.81 -11.20 9.71
C PHE A 108 -15.40 -9.73 9.90
N ASP A 109 -16.23 -8.76 9.48
CA ASP A 109 -16.00 -7.34 9.75
C ASP A 109 -16.49 -6.92 11.15
N TYR A 110 -15.71 -7.30 12.15
CA TYR A 110 -15.99 -6.97 13.56
C TYR A 110 -15.82 -5.50 13.94
N ARG A 111 -15.37 -4.66 13.02
CA ARG A 111 -15.25 -3.21 13.25
C ARG A 111 -16.58 -2.52 13.00
N ARG A 112 -17.33 -2.98 11.99
CA ARG A 112 -18.58 -2.36 11.55
C ARG A 112 -19.81 -3.12 12.05
N ASN A 113 -19.74 -4.44 12.18
CA ASN A 113 -20.89 -5.27 12.51
C ASN A 113 -20.84 -5.83 13.94
N PRO A 114 -21.82 -5.55 14.81
CA PRO A 114 -21.84 -6.11 16.18
C PRO A 114 -22.15 -7.61 16.21
N ARG A 115 -22.82 -8.11 15.17
CA ARG A 115 -23.17 -9.53 14.97
C ARG A 115 -22.04 -10.36 14.35
N SER A 116 -20.91 -9.74 14.01
CA SER A 116 -19.74 -10.44 13.47
C SER A 116 -19.20 -11.51 14.43
N VAL A 117 -18.38 -12.40 13.88
CA VAL A 117 -17.49 -13.27 14.63
C VAL A 117 -16.51 -12.44 15.46
N LYS A 118 -16.30 -12.84 16.70
CA LYS A 118 -15.26 -12.30 17.58
C LYS A 118 -14.30 -13.41 17.99
N VAL A 119 -13.11 -13.02 18.43
CA VAL A 119 -12.16 -13.97 19.00
C VAL A 119 -12.70 -14.55 20.31
N GLY A 120 -12.57 -15.86 20.45
CA GLY A 120 -13.14 -16.65 21.56
C GLY A 120 -14.51 -17.25 21.24
N ASP A 121 -15.14 -16.89 20.12
CA ASP A 121 -16.37 -17.57 19.68
C ASP A 121 -16.04 -18.98 19.16
N ILE A 122 -16.98 -19.90 19.33
CA ILE A 122 -16.90 -21.25 18.75
C ILE A 122 -17.55 -21.20 17.38
N LEU A 123 -16.77 -21.53 16.37
CA LEU A 123 -17.22 -21.54 14.98
C LEU A 123 -17.28 -22.97 14.48
N ARG A 124 -18.23 -23.22 13.58
CA ARG A 124 -18.31 -24.42 12.75
C ARG A 124 -18.17 -24.00 11.29
N VAL A 125 -17.18 -24.58 10.62
CA VAL A 125 -16.91 -24.35 9.21
C VAL A 125 -17.35 -25.59 8.45
N THR A 126 -18.23 -25.43 7.48
CA THR A 126 -18.51 -26.48 6.49
C THR A 126 -17.67 -26.22 5.25
N PHE A 127 -16.99 -27.26 4.79
CA PHE A 127 -16.26 -27.24 3.53
C PHE A 127 -17.11 -27.91 2.46
N LYS A 128 -16.91 -27.53 1.20
CA LYS A 128 -17.52 -28.21 0.05
C LYS A 128 -17.15 -29.69 0.00
N ASN A 129 -15.89 -29.98 0.34
CA ASN A 129 -15.33 -31.33 0.37
C ASN A 129 -14.73 -31.58 1.76
N GLY A 130 -15.01 -32.76 2.33
CA GLY A 130 -14.46 -33.21 3.60
C GLY A 130 -15.34 -32.89 4.82
N ASP A 131 -14.82 -33.24 5.99
CA ASP A 131 -15.57 -33.13 7.24
C ASP A 131 -15.59 -31.68 7.76
N PRO A 132 -16.72 -31.24 8.37
CA PRO A 132 -16.81 -29.92 8.95
C PRO A 132 -15.87 -29.80 10.15
N PHE A 133 -15.16 -28.69 10.24
CA PHE A 133 -14.29 -28.42 11.38
C PHE A 133 -14.94 -27.42 12.32
N SER A 134 -14.87 -27.71 13.61
CA SER A 134 -15.36 -26.82 14.65
C SER A 134 -14.26 -26.54 15.67
N GLY A 135 -14.26 -25.33 16.21
CA GLY A 135 -13.24 -24.92 17.16
C GLY A 135 -13.41 -23.50 17.66
N VAL A 136 -12.63 -23.15 18.68
CA VAL A 136 -12.55 -21.80 19.22
C VAL A 136 -11.74 -20.92 18.27
N CYS A 137 -12.27 -19.76 17.91
CA CYS A 137 -11.56 -18.76 17.12
C CYS A 137 -10.48 -18.06 17.97
N LEU A 138 -9.22 -18.39 17.76
CA LEU A 138 -8.11 -17.78 18.49
C LEU A 138 -7.69 -16.42 17.92
N SER A 139 -7.74 -16.26 16.60
CA SER A 139 -7.32 -15.03 15.94
C SER A 139 -7.98 -14.84 14.59
N ILE A 140 -8.26 -13.59 14.23
CA ILE A 140 -8.76 -13.18 12.92
C ILE A 140 -7.71 -12.26 12.29
N ARG A 141 -7.28 -12.57 11.06
CA ARG A 141 -6.35 -11.76 10.26
C ARG A 141 -7.14 -11.11 9.13
N LEU A 142 -7.27 -9.79 9.17
CA LEU A 142 -7.95 -9.03 8.13
C LEU A 142 -6.95 -8.54 7.08
N ARG A 143 -6.99 -9.13 5.88
CA ARG A 143 -6.10 -8.82 4.74
C ARG A 143 -6.86 -8.75 3.39
N GLY A 144 -8.02 -8.10 3.37
CA GLY A 144 -8.84 -7.99 2.15
C GLY A 144 -9.37 -9.37 1.73
N ILE A 145 -9.07 -9.82 0.51
CA ILE A 145 -9.43 -11.15 0.02
C ILE A 145 -8.72 -12.28 0.79
N ASP A 146 -7.57 -11.99 1.39
CA ASP A 146 -6.75 -12.95 2.11
C ASP A 146 -7.13 -13.09 3.60
N THR A 147 -8.31 -12.61 3.98
CA THR A 147 -8.80 -12.73 5.36
C THR A 147 -8.85 -14.19 5.80
N SER A 148 -8.30 -14.44 6.98
CA SER A 148 -8.23 -15.79 7.54
C SER A 148 -8.48 -15.77 9.03
N PHE A 149 -9.02 -16.85 9.57
CA PHE A 149 -9.18 -17.04 11.00
C PHE A 149 -8.57 -18.37 11.42
N LEU A 150 -8.06 -18.41 12.66
CA LEU A 150 -7.42 -19.58 13.24
C LEU A 150 -8.37 -20.20 14.25
N LEU A 151 -8.75 -21.44 14.00
CA LEU A 151 -9.53 -22.26 14.90
C LEU A 151 -8.64 -23.22 15.68
N ARG A 152 -9.02 -23.51 16.93
CA ARG A 152 -8.40 -24.53 17.77
C ARG A 152 -9.47 -25.48 18.30
N ASN A 153 -9.19 -26.77 18.29
CA ASN A 153 -10.00 -27.80 18.94
C ASN A 153 -9.09 -28.87 19.55
N GLN A 154 -9.58 -29.63 20.51
CA GLN A 154 -8.96 -30.91 20.90
C GLN A 154 -9.79 -32.04 20.30
N LEU A 155 -9.25 -32.71 19.29
CA LEU A 155 -9.85 -33.91 18.75
C LEU A 155 -9.30 -35.10 19.51
N THR A 156 -10.17 -35.86 20.16
CA THR A 156 -9.80 -36.91 21.11
C THR A 156 -8.90 -36.37 22.25
N ARG A 157 -7.58 -36.53 22.17
CA ARG A 157 -6.60 -36.01 23.15
C ARG A 157 -5.50 -35.17 22.51
N VAL A 158 -5.64 -34.83 21.23
CA VAL A 158 -4.65 -34.06 20.48
C VAL A 158 -5.21 -32.69 20.13
N GLY A 159 -4.48 -31.63 20.47
CA GLY A 159 -4.82 -30.27 20.10
C GLY A 159 -4.54 -30.01 18.62
N VAL A 160 -5.57 -29.72 17.84
CA VAL A 160 -5.50 -29.41 16.42
C VAL A 160 -5.84 -27.93 16.20
N GLU A 161 -5.02 -27.25 15.40
CA GLU A 161 -5.27 -25.89 14.96
C GLU A 161 -5.40 -25.84 13.44
N MET A 162 -6.39 -25.11 12.94
CA MET A 162 -6.59 -24.94 11.51
C MET A 162 -6.81 -23.47 11.17
N SER A 163 -6.04 -22.98 10.20
CA SER A 163 -6.22 -21.65 9.62
C SER A 163 -7.07 -21.75 8.37
N VAL A 164 -8.22 -21.09 8.37
CA VAL A 164 -9.17 -21.11 7.24
C VAL A 164 -9.23 -19.72 6.60
N LYS A 165 -9.20 -19.68 5.27
CA LYS A 165 -9.41 -18.47 4.47
C LYS A 165 -10.92 -18.26 4.30
N VAL A 166 -11.42 -17.10 4.70
CA VAL A 166 -12.87 -16.78 4.70
C VAL A 166 -13.45 -16.82 3.29
N PHE A 167 -12.73 -16.22 2.36
CA PHE A 167 -13.13 -16.09 0.95
C PHE A 167 -12.62 -17.25 0.09
N SER A 168 -12.26 -18.39 0.68
CA SER A 168 -11.94 -19.57 -0.13
C SER A 168 -13.21 -20.16 -0.73
N PRO A 169 -13.21 -20.51 -2.03
CA PRO A 169 -14.37 -21.17 -2.65
C PRO A 169 -14.62 -22.56 -2.06
N ASN A 170 -13.64 -23.16 -1.36
CA ASN A 170 -13.80 -24.45 -0.69
C ASN A 170 -14.59 -24.35 0.61
N VAL A 171 -14.68 -23.16 1.21
CA VAL A 171 -15.54 -22.92 2.38
C VAL A 171 -16.95 -22.73 1.86
N GLU A 172 -17.89 -23.51 2.37
CA GLU A 172 -19.30 -23.41 2.02
C GLU A 172 -19.99 -22.43 2.97
N SER A 173 -19.96 -22.71 4.28
CA SER A 173 -20.53 -21.83 5.30
C SER A 173 -19.67 -21.74 6.56
N VAL A 174 -19.82 -20.61 7.28
CA VAL A 174 -19.23 -20.42 8.60
C VAL A 174 -20.34 -20.02 9.55
N GLU A 175 -20.57 -20.85 10.57
CA GLU A 175 -21.64 -20.69 11.54
C GLU A 175 -21.04 -20.39 12.92
N ILE A 176 -21.64 -19.44 13.63
CA ILE A 176 -21.33 -19.20 15.05
C ILE A 176 -22.15 -20.19 15.87
N VAL A 177 -21.48 -21.18 16.45
CA VAL A 177 -22.10 -22.22 17.28
C VAL A 177 -22.43 -21.65 18.66
N GLN A 178 -21.44 -21.01 19.27
CA GLN A 178 -21.58 -20.40 20.59
C GLN A 178 -20.75 -19.12 20.65
N ARG A 179 -21.36 -18.05 21.13
CA ARG A 179 -20.65 -16.81 21.42
C ARG A 179 -19.97 -16.89 22.77
N THR A 180 -18.79 -16.28 22.87
CA THR A 180 -18.13 -16.12 24.15
C THR A 180 -18.99 -15.23 25.07
N GLU A 181 -19.17 -15.65 26.34
CA GLU A 181 -19.96 -14.91 27.34
C GLU A 181 -19.48 -13.48 27.56
N LYS A 182 -18.16 -13.30 27.71
CA LYS A 182 -17.51 -12.00 27.94
C LYS A 182 -16.45 -11.75 26.90
N ARG A 183 -16.54 -10.61 26.20
CA ARG A 183 -15.55 -10.19 25.19
C ARG A 183 -14.13 -10.34 25.72
N LYS A 184 -13.31 -11.13 25.03
CA LYS A 184 -11.91 -11.31 25.40
C LYS A 184 -11.14 -10.00 25.20
N ARG A 185 -10.25 -9.70 26.14
CA ARG A 185 -9.46 -8.44 26.16
C ARG A 185 -8.29 -8.44 25.17
N ARG A 186 -7.89 -9.60 24.65
CA ARG A 186 -6.78 -9.74 23.69
C ARG A 186 -7.31 -9.98 22.29
N ALA A 187 -6.67 -9.39 21.28
CA ALA A 187 -7.00 -9.61 19.87
C ALA A 187 -6.56 -10.99 19.35
N ARG A 188 -5.62 -11.66 20.03
CA ARG A 188 -5.17 -13.03 19.72
C ARG A 188 -5.11 -13.84 21.00
N LEU A 189 -5.74 -15.02 21.00
CA LEU A 189 -5.91 -15.87 22.17
C LEU A 189 -4.93 -17.05 22.20
N TYR A 190 -3.69 -16.87 21.75
CA TYR A 190 -2.68 -17.94 21.72
C TYR A 190 -2.33 -18.51 23.10
N TYR A 191 -2.70 -17.81 24.18
CA TYR A 191 -2.56 -18.34 25.54
C TYR A 191 -3.46 -19.55 25.81
N MET A 192 -4.52 -19.77 25.02
CA MET A 192 -5.40 -20.94 25.10
C MET A 192 -4.71 -22.25 24.68
N ARG A 193 -3.48 -22.19 24.16
CA ARG A 193 -2.65 -23.39 23.94
C ARG A 193 -2.14 -24.02 25.23
N LYS A 194 -2.10 -23.24 26.32
CA LYS A 194 -1.66 -23.74 27.62
C LYS A 194 -2.81 -24.49 28.29
N PRO A 195 -2.59 -25.67 28.91
CA PRO A 195 -3.65 -26.50 29.48
C PRO A 195 -4.60 -25.75 30.42
N ARG A 196 -4.06 -24.84 31.25
CA ARG A 196 -4.84 -24.00 32.18
C ARG A 196 -5.95 -23.17 31.51
N HIS A 197 -5.77 -22.77 30.26
CA HIS A 197 -6.70 -21.88 29.54
C HIS A 197 -7.31 -22.55 28.30
N ASP A 198 -6.97 -23.81 28.05
CA ASP A 198 -7.50 -24.53 26.91
C ASP A 198 -8.97 -24.84 27.16
N MET A 199 -9.78 -24.74 26.11
CA MET A 199 -11.21 -25.02 26.22
C MET A 199 -11.49 -26.53 26.17
N GLY A 200 -10.55 -27.32 25.65
CA GLY A 200 -10.73 -28.74 25.44
C GLY A 200 -11.46 -29.05 24.13
N SER A 201 -12.16 -30.18 24.10
CA SER A 201 -12.99 -30.56 22.96
C SER A 201 -14.28 -29.76 22.93
N VAL A 202 -14.62 -29.21 21.76
CA VAL A 202 -15.89 -28.48 21.54
C VAL A 202 -17.01 -29.34 20.96
N GLU A 203 -16.79 -30.64 20.77
CA GLU A 203 -17.71 -31.56 20.09
C GLU A 203 -19.10 -31.61 20.75
N ASN A 204 -19.15 -31.62 22.08
CA ASN A 204 -20.42 -31.64 22.84
C ASN A 204 -21.25 -30.36 22.64
N ILE A 205 -20.58 -29.22 22.53
CA ILE A 205 -21.24 -27.92 22.30
C ILE A 205 -21.83 -27.92 20.89
N VAL A 206 -21.06 -28.40 19.92
CA VAL A 206 -21.47 -28.47 18.51
C VAL A 206 -22.63 -29.46 18.32
N SER A 207 -22.58 -30.63 18.97
CA SER A 207 -23.65 -31.62 18.87
C SER A 207 -24.98 -31.10 19.45
N ASN A 208 -24.91 -30.36 20.57
CA ASN A 208 -26.07 -29.69 21.15
C ASN A 208 -26.64 -28.60 20.23
N TYR A 209 -25.77 -27.77 19.64
CA TYR A 209 -26.17 -26.76 18.66
C TYR A 209 -26.87 -27.39 17.45
N LEU A 210 -26.30 -28.48 16.90
CA LEU A 210 -26.90 -29.18 15.76
C LEU A 210 -28.26 -29.81 16.11
N ARG A 211 -28.39 -30.38 17.32
CA ARG A 211 -29.66 -30.90 17.83
C ARG A 211 -30.71 -29.79 17.92
N GLN A 212 -30.37 -28.66 18.54
CA GLN A 212 -31.27 -27.50 18.64
C GLN A 212 -31.66 -26.96 17.26
N LYS A 213 -30.69 -26.81 16.36
CA LYS A 213 -30.91 -26.37 14.97
C LYS A 213 -31.88 -27.31 14.24
N SER A 214 -31.68 -28.63 14.33
CA SER A 214 -32.59 -29.62 13.72
C SER A 214 -34.01 -29.56 14.28
N ALA A 215 -34.16 -29.36 15.59
CA ALA A 215 -35.47 -29.27 16.24
C ALA A 215 -36.24 -28.02 15.78
N LEU A 216 -35.56 -26.88 15.65
CA LEU A 216 -36.15 -25.63 15.18
C LEU A 216 -36.53 -25.67 13.70
N THR A 217 -35.72 -26.32 12.87
CA THR A 217 -35.95 -26.35 11.42
C THR A 217 -37.01 -27.39 11.03
N GLY A 218 -37.46 -28.25 11.94
CA GLY A 218 -38.46 -29.30 11.68
C GLY A 218 -38.00 -30.41 10.73
N GLN A 219 -36.79 -30.30 10.18
CA GLN A 219 -36.16 -31.30 9.33
C GLN A 219 -35.69 -32.46 10.22
N ARG A 220 -36.49 -33.53 10.31
CA ARG A 220 -36.02 -34.81 10.85
C ARG A 220 -34.80 -35.23 10.02
N SER A 221 -33.67 -35.48 10.67
CA SER A 221 -32.54 -36.10 9.99
C SER A 221 -33.03 -37.39 9.34
N SER A 222 -32.99 -37.48 8.01
CA SER A 222 -33.34 -38.67 7.23
C SER A 222 -32.31 -39.81 7.39
N ARG A 223 -31.80 -40.01 8.60
CA ARG A 223 -31.06 -41.21 9.01
C ARG A 223 -32.07 -42.34 9.23
N GLY A 224 -32.57 -42.88 8.12
CA GLY A 224 -33.54 -43.96 8.14
C GLY A 224 -33.99 -44.39 6.75
N GLN A 225 -33.13 -44.33 5.74
CA GLN A 225 -33.39 -44.95 4.44
C GLN A 225 -32.06 -45.17 3.70
N LYS A 226 -31.35 -46.23 4.07
CA LYS A 226 -30.52 -47.01 3.14
C LYS A 226 -30.50 -48.45 3.68
N ARG A 227 -30.81 -49.35 2.74
CA ARG A 227 -30.97 -50.79 2.83
C ARG A 227 -29.79 -51.49 3.50
#